data_AF-A0A7X1HMH5-F1
#
_entry.id   AF-A0A7X1HMH5-F1
#
_cell.length_a   1.000
_cell.length_b   1.000
_cell.length_c   1.000
_cell.angle_alpha   90.00
_cell.angle_beta   90.00
_cell.angle_gamma   90.00
#
_symmetry.space_group_name_H-M   'P 1'
#
loop_
_entity.id
_entity.type
_entity.pdbx_description
1 polymer ?
#
loop_
_entity_poly.entity_id
_entity_poly.type
_entity_poly.pdbx_seq_one_letter_code
_entity_poly.pdbx_strand_id
1 'polypeptide(L)'
;MDELKNLNKFKIFKNIPQNEIEKLLLEINFKIEKLNKNDSFLFRGEELNGMYIVIDGELSAEMLKESGEIQKIENLRHGDIIASAFIFGEKNIIPVDLIALKNTLILHIDKKNLLKLFKLNNLILVNFLDEISNRTQFLSNRIWKNFNKKSIKEKVLDYILENTQGDTVIFKHSIKELSEIFNVSRPSLSRVIGNYVELGILTRIKKNIFKINKKNIDRV
;
A
#
# COMPACT_ATOMS: atom_id res chain seq x y z
N MET A 1 -23.97 5.67 -14.36
CA MET A 1 -23.75 6.23 -13.01
C MET A 1 -23.81 5.16 -11.93
N ASP A 2 -24.43 3.99 -12.18
CA ASP A 2 -24.37 2.86 -11.24
C ASP A 2 -22.95 2.40 -10.92
N GLU A 3 -22.01 2.58 -11.85
CA GLU A 3 -20.59 2.26 -11.64
C GLU A 3 -19.91 3.17 -10.61
N LEU A 4 -20.46 4.35 -10.30
CA LEU A 4 -19.84 5.38 -9.44
C LEU A 4 -20.41 5.40 -8.02
N LYS A 5 -20.84 4.25 -7.50
CA LYS A 5 -21.38 4.15 -6.13
C LYS A 5 -20.28 3.98 -5.09
N ASN A 6 -20.52 4.49 -3.88
CA ASN A 6 -19.63 4.36 -2.72
C ASN A 6 -18.23 4.99 -2.89
N LEU A 7 -18.09 6.00 -3.74
CA LEU A 7 -16.84 6.73 -3.93
C LEU A 7 -16.38 7.41 -2.64
N ASN A 8 -17.30 7.76 -1.74
CA ASN A 8 -17.00 8.31 -0.42
C ASN A 8 -16.11 7.42 0.47
N LYS A 9 -15.93 6.13 0.10
CA LYS A 9 -14.99 5.21 0.75
C LYS A 9 -13.56 5.34 0.23
N PHE A 10 -13.34 6.03 -0.88
CA PHE A 10 -12.03 6.14 -1.52
C PHE A 10 -11.23 7.22 -0.80
N LYS A 11 -9.92 6.99 -0.64
CA LYS A 11 -9.04 7.91 0.09
C LYS A 11 -9.14 9.35 -0.43
N ILE A 12 -9.20 9.52 -1.75
CA ILE A 12 -9.31 10.82 -2.43
C ILE A 12 -10.61 11.57 -2.11
N PHE A 13 -11.70 10.85 -1.82
CA PHE A 13 -13.00 11.43 -1.51
C PHE A 13 -13.40 11.24 -0.04
N LYS A 14 -12.43 10.92 0.82
CA LYS A 14 -12.65 10.72 2.25
C LYS A 14 -13.31 11.96 2.86
N ASN A 15 -14.30 11.72 3.72
CA ASN A 15 -15.10 12.75 4.40
C ASN A 15 -15.97 13.62 3.46
N ILE A 16 -16.17 13.20 2.21
CA ILE A 16 -17.08 13.86 1.27
C ILE A 16 -18.32 12.97 1.08
N PRO A 17 -19.55 13.48 1.30
CA PRO A 17 -20.76 12.74 1.04
C PRO A 17 -20.87 12.30 -0.43
N GLN A 18 -21.39 11.09 -0.67
CA GLN A 18 -21.51 10.50 -2.01
C GLN A 18 -22.22 11.42 -3.02
N ASN A 19 -23.32 12.04 -2.61
CA ASN A 19 -24.10 12.98 -3.44
C ASN A 19 -23.32 14.26 -3.80
N GLU A 20 -22.38 14.69 -2.96
CA GLU A 20 -21.51 15.82 -3.25
C GLU A 20 -20.41 15.41 -4.25
N ILE A 21 -19.84 14.21 -4.11
CA ILE A 21 -18.88 13.66 -5.07
C ILE A 21 -19.51 13.58 -6.46
N GLU A 22 -20.73 13.06 -6.56
CA GLU A 22 -21.46 12.99 -7.84
C GLU A 22 -21.63 14.37 -8.48
N LYS A 23 -22.00 15.39 -7.70
CA LYS A 23 -22.08 16.78 -8.21
C LYS A 23 -20.73 17.30 -8.70
N LEU A 24 -19.66 17.06 -7.94
CA LEU A 24 -18.31 17.49 -8.33
C LEU A 24 -17.83 16.78 -9.61
N LEU A 25 -18.18 15.51 -9.80
CA LEU A 25 -17.86 14.76 -11.02
C LEU A 25 -18.64 15.25 -12.24
N LEU A 26 -19.85 15.82 -12.08
CA LEU A 26 -20.59 16.44 -13.18
C LEU A 26 -19.92 17.74 -13.68
N GLU A 27 -19.11 18.38 -12.84
CA GLU A 27 -18.38 19.60 -13.21
C GLU A 27 -17.09 19.34 -13.98
N ILE A 28 -16.69 18.08 -14.17
CA ILE A 28 -15.46 17.71 -14.86
C ILE A 28 -15.71 16.62 -15.90
N ASN A 29 -14.80 16.51 -16.87
CA ASN A 29 -14.77 15.34 -17.75
C ASN A 29 -13.97 14.22 -17.10
N PHE A 30 -14.49 13.00 -17.19
CA PHE A 30 -13.82 11.77 -16.79
C PHE A 30 -14.17 10.64 -17.75
N LYS A 31 -13.41 9.54 -17.70
CA LYS A 31 -13.66 8.32 -18.47
C LYS A 31 -13.78 7.13 -17.53
N ILE A 32 -14.62 6.17 -17.90
CA ILE A 32 -14.66 4.85 -17.28
C ILE A 32 -14.08 3.87 -18.27
N GLU A 33 -12.94 3.30 -17.93
CA GLU A 33 -12.24 2.32 -18.75
C GLU A 33 -12.59 0.91 -18.25
N LYS A 34 -12.95 0.01 -19.17
CA LYS A 34 -13.35 -1.36 -18.86
C LYS A 34 -12.27 -2.30 -19.34
N LEU A 35 -11.80 -3.16 -18.44
CA LEU A 35 -10.80 -4.18 -18.72
C LEU A 35 -11.40 -5.55 -18.45
N ASN A 36 -11.13 -6.50 -19.34
CA ASN A 36 -11.38 -7.90 -19.10
C ASN A 36 -10.25 -8.51 -18.27
N LYS A 37 -10.52 -9.66 -17.66
CA LYS A 37 -9.48 -10.47 -17.04
C LYS A 37 -8.32 -10.71 -18.03
N ASN A 38 -7.10 -10.50 -17.54
CA ASN A 38 -5.81 -10.59 -18.22
C ASN A 38 -5.50 -9.47 -19.24
N ASP A 39 -6.37 -8.46 -19.38
CA ASP A 39 -6.04 -7.29 -20.19
C ASP A 39 -4.87 -6.52 -19.55
N SER A 40 -3.92 -6.11 -20.39
CA SER A 40 -2.89 -5.14 -19.99
C SER A 40 -3.47 -3.73 -20.08
N PHE A 41 -3.16 -2.89 -19.10
CA PHE A 41 -3.74 -1.55 -18.99
C PHE A 41 -2.76 -0.43 -19.31
N LEU A 42 -1.70 -0.30 -18.51
CA LEU A 42 -0.62 0.67 -18.71
C LEU A 42 0.70 -0.07 -18.58
N PHE A 43 1.69 0.37 -19.35
CA PHE A 43 3.02 -0.24 -19.36
C PHE A 43 4.06 0.69 -18.76
N ARG A 44 5.05 0.12 -18.08
CA ARG A 44 6.17 0.86 -17.53
C ARG A 44 6.84 1.69 -18.64
N GLY A 45 7.05 2.97 -18.37
CA GLY A 45 7.62 3.90 -19.35
C GLY A 45 6.58 4.80 -20.02
N GLU A 46 5.29 4.45 -19.93
CA GLU A 46 4.22 5.30 -20.45
C GLU A 46 3.97 6.53 -19.57
N GLU A 47 3.58 7.62 -20.23
CA GLU A 47 3.20 8.85 -19.55
C GLU A 47 1.84 8.71 -18.86
N LEU A 48 1.80 9.06 -17.58
CA LEU A 48 0.57 9.23 -16.83
C LEU A 48 -0.07 10.57 -17.19
N ASN A 49 -1.20 10.48 -17.88
CA ASN A 49 -1.97 11.63 -18.37
C ASN A 49 -3.05 12.13 -17.39
N GLY A 50 -3.09 11.55 -16.19
CA GLY A 50 -4.10 11.86 -15.20
C GLY A 50 -4.05 10.94 -14.00
N MET A 51 -5.10 11.02 -13.20
CA MET A 51 -5.35 10.10 -12.10
C MET A 51 -6.21 8.94 -12.58
N TYR A 52 -5.79 7.73 -12.22
CA TYR A 52 -6.55 6.51 -12.43
C TYR A 52 -6.92 5.90 -11.08
N ILE A 53 -8.18 5.49 -10.91
CA ILE A 53 -8.68 4.87 -9.68
C ILE A 53 -9.39 3.57 -10.04
N VAL A 54 -9.09 2.49 -9.34
CA VAL A 54 -9.82 1.23 -9.49
C VAL A 54 -11.19 1.38 -8.82
N ILE A 55 -12.27 1.43 -9.60
CA ILE A 55 -13.64 1.55 -9.09
C ILE A 55 -14.25 0.18 -8.81
N ASP A 56 -13.89 -0.83 -9.59
CA ASP A 56 -14.25 -2.22 -9.35
C ASP A 56 -13.19 -3.11 -10.00
N GLY A 57 -13.02 -4.34 -9.52
CA GLY A 57 -11.99 -5.23 -10.05
C GLY A 57 -10.73 -5.31 -9.19
N GLU A 58 -9.64 -5.73 -9.83
CA GLU A 58 -8.32 -5.85 -9.21
C GLU A 58 -7.24 -5.86 -10.30
N LEU A 59 -6.20 -5.05 -10.14
CA LEU A 59 -5.01 -5.04 -11.00
C LEU A 59 -3.81 -5.62 -10.27
N SER A 60 -2.94 -6.30 -11.01
CA SER A 60 -1.58 -6.67 -10.58
C SER A 60 -0.62 -5.60 -11.09
N ALA A 61 0.19 -5.02 -10.19
CA ALA A 61 1.31 -4.18 -10.55
C ALA A 61 2.58 -5.02 -10.61
N GLU A 62 3.21 -5.09 -11.78
CA GLU A 62 4.29 -6.03 -12.07
C GLU A 62 5.51 -5.32 -12.66
N MET A 63 6.69 -5.89 -12.42
CA MET A 63 7.95 -5.46 -13.03
C MET A 63 8.65 -6.65 -13.65
N LEU A 64 8.94 -6.57 -14.95
CA LEU A 64 9.86 -7.49 -15.59
C LEU A 64 11.30 -7.16 -15.18
N LYS A 65 11.98 -8.12 -14.55
CA LYS A 65 13.42 -8.04 -14.27
C LYS A 65 14.21 -8.28 -15.56
N GLU A 66 15.47 -7.83 -15.57
CA GLU A 66 16.41 -8.09 -16.66
C GLU A 66 16.62 -9.59 -16.93
N SER A 67 16.44 -10.44 -15.90
CA SER A 67 16.49 -11.90 -16.04
C SER A 67 15.31 -12.51 -16.79
N GLY A 68 14.28 -11.72 -17.13
CA GLY A 68 13.02 -12.22 -17.70
C GLY A 68 12.01 -12.69 -16.64
N GLU A 69 12.35 -12.67 -15.36
CA GLU A 69 11.41 -12.98 -14.27
C GLU A 69 10.42 -11.81 -14.05
N ILE A 70 9.14 -12.14 -13.96
CA ILE A 70 8.11 -11.19 -13.53
C ILE A 70 8.10 -11.11 -12.01
N GLN A 71 8.34 -9.92 -11.47
CA GLN A 71 8.17 -9.61 -10.07
C GLN A 71 6.87 -8.85 -9.85
N LYS A 72 5.95 -9.47 -9.13
CA LYS A 72 4.77 -8.79 -8.63
C LYS A 72 5.12 -7.83 -7.49
N ILE A 73 4.68 -6.58 -7.60
CA ILE A 73 4.93 -5.51 -6.63
C ILE A 73 3.76 -5.40 -5.65
N GLU A 74 2.54 -5.28 -6.15
CA GLU A 74 1.33 -5.17 -5.34
C GLU A 74 0.07 -5.53 -6.14
N ASN A 75 -1.06 -5.64 -5.43
CA ASN A 75 -2.38 -5.66 -6.04
C ASN A 75 -3.08 -4.34 -5.76
N LEU A 76 -3.63 -3.72 -6.79
CA LEU A 76 -4.46 -2.52 -6.68
C LEU A 76 -5.93 -2.92 -6.70
N ARG A 77 -6.70 -2.43 -5.74
CA ARG A 77 -8.08 -2.83 -5.47
C ARG A 77 -8.99 -1.61 -5.43
N HIS A 78 -10.28 -1.88 -5.25
CA HIS A 78 -11.34 -0.87 -5.10
C HIS A 78 -10.91 0.31 -4.22
N GLY A 79 -10.91 1.51 -4.81
CA GLY A 79 -10.54 2.77 -4.18
C GLY A 79 -9.05 3.14 -4.22
N ASP A 80 -8.18 2.25 -4.71
CA ASP A 80 -6.76 2.54 -4.86
C ASP A 80 -6.50 3.46 -6.06
N ILE A 81 -5.64 4.46 -5.82
CA ILE A 81 -5.13 5.35 -6.86
C ILE A 81 -3.89 4.71 -7.46
N ILE A 82 -3.87 4.58 -8.78
CA ILE A 82 -2.76 4.00 -9.51
C ILE A 82 -1.62 5.03 -9.57
N ALA A 83 -0.42 4.61 -9.14
CA ALA A 83 0.82 5.37 -9.25
C ALA A 83 0.70 6.87 -8.88
N SER A 84 -0.03 7.20 -7.81
CA SER A 84 -0.40 8.60 -7.49
C SER A 84 0.80 9.55 -7.39
N ALA A 85 1.93 9.07 -6.84
CA ALA A 85 3.18 9.81 -6.74
C ALA A 85 3.86 10.14 -8.08
N PHE A 86 3.40 9.55 -9.19
CA PHE A 86 3.94 9.72 -10.54
C PHE A 86 2.99 10.49 -11.47
N ILE A 87 1.84 10.94 -10.98
CA ILE A 87 0.88 11.71 -11.80
C ILE A 87 1.49 13.06 -12.19
N PHE A 88 2.09 13.77 -11.24
CA PHE A 88 2.74 15.08 -11.43
C PHE A 88 4.27 14.96 -11.30
N GLY A 89 4.98 16.05 -11.62
CA GLY A 89 6.45 16.12 -11.60
C GLY A 89 7.06 16.06 -13.00
N GLU A 90 8.38 16.28 -13.08
CA GLU A 90 9.13 16.32 -14.34
C GLU A 90 9.09 14.99 -15.10
N LYS A 91 9.01 13.87 -14.36
CA LYS A 91 8.91 12.52 -14.92
C LYS A 91 7.60 11.87 -14.50
N ASN A 92 6.53 12.19 -15.21
CA ASN A 92 5.20 11.64 -14.99
C ASN A 92 5.03 10.27 -15.67
N ILE A 93 5.93 9.33 -15.36
CA ILE A 93 5.99 8.02 -16.02
C ILE A 93 5.57 6.93 -15.05
N ILE A 94 4.76 5.98 -15.50
CA ILE A 94 4.38 4.83 -14.68
C ILE A 94 5.58 3.86 -14.50
N PRO A 95 5.87 3.40 -13.27
CA PRO A 95 7.05 2.58 -12.99
C PRO A 95 6.83 1.06 -13.15
N VAL A 96 5.60 0.63 -13.44
CA VAL A 96 5.16 -0.77 -13.42
C VAL A 96 4.24 -1.05 -14.61
N ASP A 97 4.15 -2.33 -14.96
CA ASP A 97 3.13 -2.83 -15.87
C ASP A 97 1.87 -3.19 -15.07
N LEU A 98 0.70 -2.92 -15.64
CA LEU A 98 -0.59 -3.20 -14.99
C LEU A 98 -1.40 -4.23 -15.78
N ILE A 99 -1.76 -5.33 -15.11
CA ILE A 99 -2.58 -6.38 -15.69
C ILE A 99 -3.83 -6.60 -14.85
N ALA A 100 -4.99 -6.68 -15.50
CA ALA A 100 -6.26 -6.97 -14.83
C ALA A 100 -6.32 -8.43 -14.37
N LEU A 101 -6.51 -8.67 -13.08
CA LEU A 101 -6.65 -10.04 -12.53
C LEU A 101 -8.07 -10.59 -12.67
N LYS A 102 -9.03 -9.70 -12.89
CA LYS A 102 -10.45 -9.95 -13.17
C LYS A 102 -11.03 -8.75 -13.93
N ASN A 103 -12.28 -8.85 -14.37
CA ASN A 103 -12.96 -7.71 -14.99
C ASN A 103 -12.86 -6.49 -14.06
N THR A 104 -12.36 -5.39 -14.60
CA THR A 104 -11.94 -4.22 -13.82
C THR A 104 -12.48 -2.95 -14.46
N LEU A 105 -12.98 -2.03 -13.63
CA LEU A 105 -13.43 -0.70 -14.00
C LEU A 105 -12.48 0.34 -13.42
N ILE A 106 -12.03 1.26 -14.27
CA ILE A 106 -11.08 2.31 -13.88
C ILE A 106 -11.70 3.67 -14.15
N LEU A 107 -11.70 4.54 -13.14
CA LEU A 107 -12.00 5.95 -13.29
C LEU A 107 -10.74 6.67 -13.74
N HIS A 108 -10.78 7.33 -14.88
CA HIS A 108 -9.70 8.16 -15.37
C HIS A 108 -10.13 9.62 -15.40
N ILE A 109 -9.38 10.47 -14.70
CA ILE A 109 -9.52 11.92 -14.70
C ILE A 109 -8.19 12.53 -15.18
N ASP A 110 -8.19 13.18 -16.34
CA ASP A 110 -6.98 13.81 -16.88
C ASP A 110 -6.46 14.93 -15.95
N LYS A 111 -5.19 15.34 -16.12
CA LYS A 111 -4.57 16.37 -15.27
C LYS A 111 -5.35 17.68 -15.22
N LYS A 112 -5.92 18.12 -16.34
CA LYS A 112 -6.65 19.39 -16.42
C LYS A 112 -7.92 19.32 -15.56
N ASN A 113 -8.67 18.23 -15.68
CA ASN A 113 -9.89 17.97 -14.92
C ASN A 113 -9.59 17.69 -13.45
N LEU A 114 -8.48 17.03 -13.14
CA LEU A 114 -8.02 16.81 -11.77
C LEU A 114 -7.71 18.13 -11.06
N LEU A 115 -6.99 19.04 -11.73
CA LEU A 115 -6.72 20.37 -11.20
C LEU A 115 -8.00 21.20 -11.04
N LYS A 116 -8.97 21.05 -11.94
CA LYS A 116 -10.30 21.66 -11.79
C LYS A 116 -11.01 21.09 -10.54
N LEU A 117 -10.98 19.78 -10.35
CA LEU A 117 -11.58 19.11 -9.20
C LEU A 117 -10.98 19.61 -7.87
N PHE A 118 -9.66 19.77 -7.80
CA PHE A 118 -8.98 20.34 -6.63
C PHE A 118 -9.42 21.79 -6.33
N LYS A 119 -9.72 22.59 -7.35
CA LYS A 119 -10.24 23.95 -7.17
C LYS A 119 -11.70 23.96 -6.72
N LEU A 120 -12.50 22.99 -7.17
CA LEU A 120 -13.92 22.88 -6.80
C LEU A 120 -14.12 22.43 -5.36
N ASN A 121 -13.22 21.60 -4.83
CA ASN A 121 -13.33 21.12 -3.45
C ASN A 121 -11.95 20.94 -2.80
N ASN A 122 -11.68 21.75 -1.77
CA ASN A 122 -10.41 21.75 -1.05
C ASN A 122 -10.13 20.44 -0.29
N LEU A 123 -11.16 19.70 0.14
CA LEU A 123 -10.95 18.40 0.80
C LEU A 123 -10.38 17.37 -0.17
N ILE A 124 -10.77 17.36 -1.45
CA ILE A 124 -10.19 16.47 -2.45
C ILE A 124 -8.70 16.78 -2.63
N LEU A 125 -8.34 18.06 -2.69
CA LEU A 125 -6.94 18.48 -2.76
C LEU A 125 -6.14 18.00 -1.54
N VAL A 126 -6.64 18.26 -0.33
CA VAL A 126 -5.99 17.81 0.92
C VAL A 126 -5.84 16.29 0.94
N ASN A 127 -6.90 15.54 0.61
CA ASN A 127 -6.86 14.08 0.54
C ASN A 127 -5.83 13.56 -0.48
N PHE A 128 -5.67 14.25 -1.62
CA PHE A 128 -4.64 13.91 -2.60
C PHE A 128 -3.23 14.16 -2.05
N LEU A 129 -3.00 15.31 -1.41
CA LEU A 129 -1.73 15.65 -0.79
C LEU A 129 -1.36 14.68 0.34
N ASP A 130 -2.35 14.23 1.12
CA ASP A 130 -2.19 13.19 2.13
C ASP A 130 -1.77 11.86 1.50
N GLU A 131 -2.41 11.43 0.41
CA GLU A 131 -2.03 10.20 -0.31
C GLU A 131 -0.56 10.27 -0.78
N ILE A 132 -0.12 11.40 -1.33
CA ILE A 132 1.28 11.59 -1.73
C ILE A 132 2.21 11.57 -0.53
N SER A 133 1.87 12.32 0.52
CA SER A 133 2.69 12.42 1.74
C SER A 133 2.86 11.06 2.41
N ASN A 134 1.77 10.30 2.53
CA ASN A 134 1.78 8.94 3.11
C ASN A 134 2.61 7.98 2.26
N ARG A 135 2.54 8.05 0.93
CA ARG A 135 3.41 7.24 0.05
C ARG A 135 4.88 7.60 0.20
N THR A 136 5.22 8.88 0.25
CA THR A 136 6.61 9.32 0.47
C THR A 136 7.13 8.83 1.82
N GLN A 137 6.35 8.99 2.90
CA GLN A 137 6.72 8.47 4.23
C GLN A 137 6.91 6.94 4.22
N PHE A 138 6.01 6.20 3.56
CA PHE A 138 6.12 4.76 3.42
C PHE A 138 7.42 4.35 2.69
N LEU A 139 7.73 5.00 1.57
CA LEU A 139 8.93 4.75 0.79
C LEU A 139 10.20 5.12 1.57
N SER A 140 10.24 6.29 2.22
CA SER A 140 11.34 6.72 3.08
C SER A 140 11.58 5.74 4.23
N ASN A 141 10.52 5.25 4.87
CA ASN A 141 10.62 4.23 5.92
C ASN A 141 11.17 2.91 5.38
N ARG A 142 10.78 2.50 4.16
CA ARG A 142 11.31 1.29 3.51
C ARG A 142 12.80 1.45 3.20
N ILE A 143 13.21 2.61 2.71
CA ILE A 143 14.62 2.97 2.49
C ILE A 143 15.38 2.89 3.83
N TRP A 144 14.92 3.59 4.87
CA TRP A 144 15.55 3.58 6.19
C TRP A 144 15.71 2.17 6.78
N LYS A 145 14.67 1.33 6.66
CA LYS A 145 14.70 -0.08 7.10
C LYS A 145 15.66 -0.96 6.30
N ASN A 146 15.95 -0.60 5.05
CA ASN A 146 16.94 -1.30 4.21
C ASN A 146 18.36 -0.80 4.47
N PHE A 147 18.54 0.49 4.75
CA PHE A 147 19.84 1.10 5.06
C PHE A 147 20.34 0.71 6.45
N ASN A 148 19.45 0.69 7.45
CA ASN A 148 19.75 0.08 8.74
C ASN A 148 19.79 -1.42 8.53
N LYS A 149 20.99 -1.99 8.33
CA LYS A 149 21.28 -3.44 8.26
C LYS A 149 20.95 -4.15 9.57
N LYS A 150 19.72 -4.02 10.06
CA LYS A 150 19.22 -4.76 11.20
C LYS A 150 19.16 -6.22 10.80
N SER A 151 19.89 -7.05 11.54
CA SER A 151 19.76 -8.49 11.54
C SER A 151 18.29 -8.88 11.77
N ILE A 152 17.94 -10.11 11.38
CA ILE A 152 16.58 -10.64 11.61
C ILE A 152 16.21 -10.55 13.09
N LYS A 153 17.18 -10.72 14.00
CA LYS A 153 17.04 -10.54 15.44
C LYS A 153 16.58 -9.13 15.79
N GLU A 154 17.32 -8.11 15.35
CA GLU A 154 17.00 -6.71 15.63
C GLU A 154 15.63 -6.29 15.04
N LYS A 155 15.30 -6.73 13.83
CA LYS A 155 13.97 -6.47 13.22
C LYS A 155 12.82 -7.08 14.04
N VAL A 156 13.01 -8.31 14.54
CA VAL A 156 12.02 -8.99 15.39
C VAL A 156 11.91 -8.30 16.75
N LEU A 157 13.03 -7.88 17.33
CA LEU A 157 13.05 -7.18 18.62
C LEU A 157 12.36 -5.82 18.53
N ASP A 158 12.65 -5.01 17.50
CA ASP A 158 11.96 -3.73 17.25
C ASP A 158 10.45 -3.94 17.19
N TYR A 159 10.01 -4.90 16.37
CA TYR A 159 8.59 -5.19 16.20
C TYR A 159 7.93 -5.64 17.51
N ILE A 160 8.61 -6.45 18.31
CA ILE A 160 8.14 -6.83 19.64
C ILE A 160 7.96 -5.58 20.51
N LEU A 161 8.96 -4.70 20.56
CA LEU A 161 8.92 -3.48 21.39
C LEU A 161 7.82 -2.51 20.94
N GLU A 162 7.68 -2.27 19.64
CA GLU A 162 6.64 -1.43 19.03
C GLU A 162 5.21 -1.93 19.32
N ASN A 163 5.04 -3.25 19.49
CA ASN A 163 3.75 -3.89 19.75
C ASN A 163 3.60 -4.39 21.18
N THR A 164 4.47 -3.94 22.09
CA THR A 164 4.36 -4.20 23.53
C THR A 164 3.47 -3.16 24.19
N GLN A 165 2.49 -3.61 24.97
CA GLN A 165 1.74 -2.79 25.92
C GLN A 165 1.92 -3.38 27.31
N GLY A 166 2.57 -2.64 28.21
CA GLY A 166 2.96 -3.16 29.52
C GLY A 166 3.99 -4.29 29.41
N ASP A 167 3.60 -5.50 29.83
CA ASP A 167 4.37 -6.74 29.74
C ASP A 167 3.85 -7.69 28.64
N THR A 168 2.89 -7.25 27.83
CA THR A 168 2.22 -8.09 26.82
C THR A 168 2.52 -7.59 25.42
N VAL A 169 2.85 -8.50 24.52
CA VAL A 169 3.13 -8.25 23.10
C VAL A 169 2.03 -8.87 22.26
N ILE A 170 1.40 -8.08 21.40
CA ILE A 170 0.39 -8.56 20.47
C ILE A 170 0.95 -8.49 19.05
N PHE A 171 1.16 -9.64 18.43
CA PHE A 171 1.59 -9.72 17.04
C PHE A 171 0.39 -9.41 16.14
N LYS A 172 0.38 -8.19 15.58
CA LYS A 172 -0.66 -7.70 14.65
C LYS A 172 -0.63 -8.41 13.29
N HIS A 173 0.54 -8.92 12.91
CA HIS A 173 0.77 -9.63 11.65
C HIS A 173 1.08 -11.11 11.93
N SER A 174 0.67 -11.97 11.01
CA SER A 174 1.08 -13.38 10.98
C SER A 174 2.57 -13.52 10.66
N ILE A 175 3.16 -14.67 10.97
CA ILE A 175 4.56 -14.96 10.63
C ILE A 175 4.82 -14.88 9.12
N LYS A 176 3.81 -15.19 8.29
CA LYS A 176 3.93 -15.05 6.83
C LYS A 176 4.07 -13.57 6.45
N GLU A 177 3.15 -12.73 6.90
CA GLU A 177 3.16 -11.29 6.62
C GLU A 177 4.44 -10.63 7.17
N LEU A 178 4.89 -11.00 8.38
CA LEU A 178 6.15 -10.50 8.93
C LEU A 178 7.37 -10.92 8.11
N SER A 179 7.37 -12.12 7.54
CA SER A 179 8.48 -12.58 6.69
C SER A 179 8.58 -11.74 5.40
N GLU A 180 7.44 -11.34 4.84
CA GLU A 180 7.34 -10.43 3.70
C GLU A 180 7.77 -9.01 4.09
N ILE A 181 7.29 -8.49 5.24
CA ILE A 181 7.64 -7.15 5.75
C ILE A 181 9.14 -7.03 6.05
N PHE A 182 9.73 -8.03 6.68
CA PHE A 182 11.16 -8.01 7.02
C PHE A 182 12.07 -8.41 5.86
N ASN A 183 11.48 -8.87 4.74
CA ASN A 183 12.17 -9.41 3.57
C ASN A 183 13.13 -10.55 3.94
N VAL A 184 12.61 -11.54 4.66
CA VAL A 184 13.36 -12.72 5.14
C VAL A 184 12.56 -13.99 4.89
N SER A 185 13.21 -15.15 4.93
CA SER A 185 12.47 -16.41 4.82
C SER A 185 11.60 -16.65 6.07
N ARG A 186 10.41 -17.21 5.87
CA ARG A 186 9.51 -17.62 6.95
C ARG A 186 10.19 -18.56 7.96
N PRO A 187 10.99 -19.57 7.55
CA PRO A 187 11.76 -20.39 8.49
C PRO A 187 12.77 -19.60 9.33
N SER A 188 13.51 -18.65 8.72
CA SER A 188 14.48 -17.82 9.44
C SER A 188 13.80 -16.96 10.51
N LEU A 189 12.65 -16.39 10.19
CA LEU A 189 11.87 -15.58 11.13
C LEU A 189 11.33 -16.43 12.29
N SER A 190 10.73 -17.58 12.00
CA SER A 190 10.24 -18.52 13.02
C SER A 190 11.35 -18.95 13.97
N ARG A 191 12.56 -19.18 13.46
CA ARG A 191 13.74 -19.57 14.26
C ARG A 191 14.12 -18.48 15.25
N VAL A 192 14.18 -17.22 14.82
CA VAL A 192 14.51 -16.10 15.70
C VAL A 192 13.47 -15.93 16.82
N ILE A 193 12.18 -16.02 16.48
CA ILE A 193 11.11 -15.95 17.49
C ILE A 193 11.20 -17.13 18.47
N GLY A 194 11.49 -18.34 17.97
CA GLY A 194 11.76 -19.52 18.78
C GLY A 194 12.91 -19.30 19.76
N ASN A 195 14.03 -18.78 19.28
CA ASN A 195 15.18 -18.44 20.13
C ASN A 195 14.81 -17.44 21.23
N TYR A 196 13.96 -16.44 20.97
CA TYR A 196 13.49 -15.52 22.01
C TYR A 196 12.57 -16.17 23.04
N VAL A 197 11.84 -17.21 22.66
CA VAL A 197 11.09 -18.04 23.61
C VAL A 197 12.04 -18.89 24.46
N GLU A 198 13.02 -19.54 23.83
CA GLU A 198 14.03 -20.36 24.53
C GLU A 198 14.89 -19.54 25.50
N LEU A 199 15.28 -18.32 25.12
CA LEU A 199 16.02 -17.38 25.98
C LEU A 199 15.16 -16.76 27.09
N GLY A 200 13.86 -17.08 27.15
CA GLY A 200 12.93 -16.56 28.14
C GLY A 200 12.65 -15.06 27.99
N ILE A 201 12.85 -14.51 26.80
CA ILE A 201 12.52 -13.12 26.46
C ILE A 201 11.02 -13.01 26.15
N LEU A 202 10.48 -14.03 25.46
CA LEU A 202 9.06 -14.18 25.21
C LEU A 202 8.50 -15.42 25.90
N THR A 203 7.29 -15.33 26.42
CA THR A 203 6.52 -16.50 26.87
C THR A 203 5.18 -16.49 26.16
N ARG A 204 4.87 -17.56 25.44
CA ARG A 204 3.62 -17.63 24.66
C ARG A 204 2.44 -17.78 25.61
N ILE A 205 1.49 -16.84 25.53
CA ILE A 205 0.23 -16.90 26.28
C ILE A 205 -0.84 -17.59 25.42
N LYS A 206 -1.02 -17.11 24.18
CA LYS A 206 -2.00 -17.63 23.22
C LYS A 206 -1.52 -17.36 21.78
N LYS A 207 -2.32 -17.71 20.77
CA LYS A 207 -1.97 -17.42 19.37
C LYS A 207 -1.71 -15.92 19.21
N ASN A 208 -0.55 -15.56 18.68
CA ASN A 208 -0.09 -14.18 18.43
C ASN A 208 0.04 -13.28 19.68
N ILE A 209 -0.03 -13.83 20.90
CA ILE A 209 0.07 -13.04 22.13
C ILE A 209 1.11 -13.66 23.05
N PHE A 210 2.08 -12.83 23.44
CA PHE A 210 3.22 -13.22 24.25
C PHE A 210 3.36 -12.29 25.45
N LYS A 211 3.91 -12.81 26.54
CA LYS A 211 4.46 -11.99 27.63
C LYS A 211 5.92 -11.70 27.30
N ILE A 212 6.38 -10.46 27.52
CA ILE A 212 7.78 -10.07 27.34
C ILE A 212 8.47 -9.92 28.70
N ASN A 213 9.65 -10.51 28.84
CA ASN A 213 10.54 -10.27 29.96
C ASN A 213 11.66 -9.31 29.54
N LYS A 214 11.46 -8.02 29.78
CA LYS A 214 12.40 -6.96 29.36
C LYS A 214 13.80 -7.12 29.97
N LYS A 215 13.93 -7.77 31.14
CA LYS A 215 15.23 -8.00 31.80
C LYS A 215 16.14 -8.98 31.05
N ASN A 216 15.56 -9.80 30.17
CA ASN A 216 16.30 -10.78 29.39
C ASN A 216 16.69 -10.25 28.00
N ILE A 217 16.30 -9.02 27.64
CA ILE A 217 16.59 -8.43 26.32
C ILE A 217 18.09 -8.18 26.16
N ASP A 218 18.80 -7.81 27.23
CA ASP A 218 20.25 -7.54 27.21
C ASP A 218 21.12 -8.81 26.98
N ARG A 219 20.50 -9.98 26.83
CA ARG A 219 21.17 -11.27 26.59
C ARG A 219 21.30 -11.62 25.10
N VAL A 220 20.92 -10.71 24.19
CA VAL A 220 20.83 -10.90 22.73
C VAL A 220 21.75 -9.96 22.00
#